data_AF-A0A8S0FTK9-F1
#
_entry.id   AF-A0A8S0FTK9-F1
#
_cell.length_a   1.000
_cell.length_b   1.000
_cell.length_c   1.000
_cell.angle_alpha   90.00
_cell.angle_beta   90.00
_cell.angle_gamma   90.00
#
_symmetry.space_group_name_H-M   'P 1'
#
loop_
_entity.id
_entity.type
_entity.pdbx_description
1 polymer ?
#
loop_
_entity_poly.entity_id
_entity_poly.type
_entity_poly.pdbx_seq_one_letter_code
_entity_poly.pdbx_strand_id
1 'polypeptide(L)'
;MALTLDEARTQGRVGETFYGYLVALKTDAETEKLVTDINAERKASYQQLAKQNNVSVDDIAKLAGQKLVERAKPGEYVQGINGKWVRKF
;
A
#
# COMPACT_ATOMS: atom_id res chain seq x y z
N MET A 1 17.51 13.89 -2.43
CA MET A 1 16.40 13.27 -3.19
C MET A 1 15.49 12.60 -2.17
N ALA A 2 14.18 12.81 -2.23
CA ALA A 2 13.24 12.16 -1.31
C ALA A 2 13.01 10.71 -1.75
N LEU A 3 12.92 9.77 -0.81
CA LEU A 3 12.60 8.37 -1.08
C LEU A 3 11.24 8.25 -1.78
N THR A 4 11.20 7.69 -2.99
CA THR A 4 9.94 7.45 -3.69
C THR A 4 9.31 6.11 -3.31
N LEU A 5 8.00 5.98 -3.54
CA LEU A 5 7.28 4.72 -3.30
C LEU A 5 7.86 3.53 -4.10
N ASP A 6 8.25 3.76 -5.35
CA ASP A 6 8.83 2.71 -6.21
C ASP A 6 10.21 2.26 -5.69
N GLU A 7 11.06 3.20 -5.28
CA GLU A 7 12.35 2.89 -4.67
C GLU A 7 12.17 2.15 -3.36
N ALA A 8 11.26 2.61 -2.49
CA ALA A 8 11.00 1.97 -1.21
C ALA A 8 10.50 0.52 -1.39
N ARG A 9 9.62 0.26 -2.36
CA ARG A 9 9.14 -1.09 -2.67
C ARG A 9 10.25 -1.98 -3.24
N THR A 10 11.00 -1.46 -4.20
CA THR A 10 12.12 -2.19 -4.84
C THR A 10 13.21 -2.54 -3.84
N GLN A 11 13.50 -1.64 -2.90
CA GLN A 11 14.47 -1.87 -1.82
C GLN A 11 13.92 -2.74 -0.68
N GLY A 12 12.64 -3.16 -0.75
CA GLY A 12 11.99 -3.93 0.31
C GLY A 12 11.85 -3.18 1.63
N ARG A 13 11.83 -1.84 1.58
CA ARG A 13 11.59 -0.97 2.74
C ARG A 13 10.11 -0.94 3.10
N VAL A 14 9.24 -1.10 2.12
CA VAL A 14 7.79 -1.10 2.29
C VAL A 14 7.15 -2.27 1.57
N GLY A 15 5.92 -2.59 1.95
CA GLY A 15 5.10 -3.58 1.27
C GLY A 15 3.63 -3.15 1.19
N GLU A 16 2.97 -3.56 0.12
CA GLU A 16 1.56 -3.26 -0.13
C GLU A 16 0.67 -4.27 0.57
N THR A 17 -0.44 -3.84 1.15
CA THR A 17 -1.39 -4.75 1.79
C THR A 17 -2.59 -5.02 0.89
N PHE A 18 -3.21 -6.18 1.07
CA PHE A 18 -4.50 -6.49 0.42
C PHE A 18 -5.61 -5.50 0.80
N TYR A 19 -5.44 -4.77 1.91
CA TYR A 19 -6.37 -3.72 2.37
C TYR A 19 -6.07 -2.34 1.77
N GLY A 20 -5.20 -2.22 0.76
CA GLY A 20 -4.96 -0.98 0.02
C GLY A 20 -3.96 -0.02 0.68
N TYR A 21 -3.43 -0.36 1.84
CA TYR A 21 -2.47 0.47 2.55
C TYR A 21 -1.04 -0.03 2.40
N LEU A 22 -0.09 0.87 2.57
CA LEU A 22 1.33 0.59 2.60
C LEU A 22 1.78 0.34 4.04
N VAL A 23 2.71 -0.59 4.24
CA VAL A 23 3.32 -0.88 5.55
C VAL A 23 4.83 -0.77 5.44
N ALA A 24 5.46 -0.16 6.44
CA ALA A 24 6.91 -0.12 6.59
C ALA A 24 7.42 -1.50 7.02
N LEU A 25 8.30 -2.08 6.21
CA LEU A 25 9.07 -3.30 6.54
C LEU A 25 10.43 -2.96 7.17
N LYS A 26 10.90 -1.72 6.94
CA LYS A 26 12.08 -1.15 7.58
C LYS A 26 11.66 0.01 8.49
N THR A 27 12.19 0.01 9.70
CA THR A 27 11.88 1.00 10.74
C THR A 27 12.86 2.15 10.69
N ASP A 28 12.93 2.84 9.56
CA ASP A 28 13.70 4.08 9.41
C ASP A 28 12.77 5.26 9.16
N ALA A 29 13.20 6.44 9.63
CA ALA A 29 12.36 7.64 9.62
C ALA A 29 11.91 8.07 8.22
N GLU A 30 12.72 7.84 7.18
CA GLU A 30 12.33 8.18 5.80
C GLU A 30 11.23 7.25 5.31
N THR A 31 11.36 5.95 5.56
CA THR A 31 10.36 4.93 5.21
C THR A 31 9.05 5.16 5.96
N GLU A 32 9.10 5.41 7.27
CA GLU A 32 7.91 5.67 8.08
C GLU A 32 7.18 6.94 7.64
N LYS A 33 7.94 8.00 7.32
CA LYS A 33 7.39 9.24 6.77
C LYS A 33 6.70 9.01 5.44
N LEU A 34 7.34 8.28 4.53
CA LEU A 34 6.76 7.92 3.23
C LEU A 34 5.47 7.12 3.39
N VAL A 35 5.46 6.10 4.26
CA VAL A 35 4.27 5.29 4.52
C VAL A 35 3.12 6.12 5.06
N THR A 36 3.41 7.03 6.00
CA THR A 36 2.40 7.93 6.58
C THR A 36 1.79 8.85 5.52
N ASP A 37 2.64 9.47 4.69
CA ASP A 37 2.23 10.39 3.63
C ASP A 37 1.34 9.70 2.58
N ILE A 38 1.81 8.57 2.04
CA ILE A 38 1.08 7.78 1.04
C ILE A 38 -0.24 7.25 1.62
N ASN A 39 -0.26 6.75 2.86
CA ASN A 39 -1.49 6.23 3.47
C ASN A 39 -2.50 7.35 3.76
N ALA A 40 -2.05 8.55 4.10
CA ALA A 40 -2.94 9.70 4.29
C ALA A 40 -3.62 10.08 2.96
N GLU A 41 -2.84 10.15 1.87
CA GLU A 41 -3.34 10.48 0.53
C GLU A 41 -4.32 9.42 0.00
N ARG A 42 -3.98 8.13 0.19
CA ARG A 42 -4.85 7.00 -0.14
C ARG A 42 -6.14 7.03 0.66
N LYS A 43 -6.08 7.28 1.97
CA LYS A 43 -7.27 7.37 2.83
C LYS A 43 -8.22 8.47 2.37
N ALA A 44 -7.70 9.66 2.06
CA ALA A 44 -8.51 10.76 1.53
C ALA A 44 -9.19 10.37 0.20
N SER A 45 -8.43 9.74 -0.71
CA SER A 45 -8.95 9.25 -1.98
C SER A 45 -10.04 8.18 -1.80
N TYR A 46 -9.82 7.22 -0.90
CA TYR A 46 -10.79 6.16 -0.60
C TYR A 46 -12.05 6.73 0.03
N GLN A 47 -11.93 7.72 0.92
CA GLN A 47 -13.09 8.41 1.49
C GLN A 47 -13.93 9.12 0.43
N GLN A 48 -13.27 9.79 -0.54
CA GLN A 48 -13.97 10.45 -1.63
C GLN A 48 -14.70 9.43 -2.53
N LEU A 49 -14.02 8.35 -2.92
CA LEU A 49 -14.59 7.29 -3.75
C LEU A 49 -15.73 6.55 -3.04
N ALA A 50 -15.58 6.26 -1.75
CA ALA A 50 -16.59 5.63 -0.92
C ALA A 50 -17.88 6.46 -0.89
N LYS A 51 -17.76 7.79 -0.68
CA LYS A 51 -18.90 8.71 -0.74
C LYS A 51 -19.58 8.73 -2.11
N GLN A 52 -18.78 8.78 -3.19
CA GLN A 52 -19.32 8.82 -4.56
C GLN A 52 -20.04 7.53 -4.96
N ASN A 53 -19.53 6.38 -4.53
CA ASN A 53 -20.05 5.07 -4.90
C ASN A 53 -21.04 4.51 -3.86
N ASN A 54 -21.30 5.23 -2.78
CA ASN A 54 -22.15 4.82 -1.65
C ASN A 54 -21.72 3.46 -1.04
N VAL A 55 -20.42 3.24 -0.91
CA VAL A 55 -19.81 2.04 -0.33
C VAL A 55 -18.90 2.42 0.85
N SER A 56 -18.41 1.44 1.59
CA SER A 56 -17.48 1.69 2.69
C SER A 56 -16.08 2.05 2.17
N VAL A 57 -15.34 2.83 2.95
CA VAL A 57 -13.91 3.12 2.68
C VAL A 57 -13.11 1.83 2.61
N ASP A 58 -13.42 0.86 3.47
CA ASP A 58 -12.78 -0.45 3.51
C ASP A 58 -12.99 -1.26 2.22
N ASP A 59 -14.19 -1.21 1.62
CA ASP A 59 -14.47 -1.87 0.33
C ASP A 59 -13.64 -1.28 -0.81
N ILE A 60 -13.53 0.06 -0.86
CA ILE A 60 -12.66 0.73 -1.83
C ILE A 60 -11.19 0.40 -1.59
N ALA A 61 -10.76 0.41 -0.33
CA ALA A 61 -9.39 0.12 0.05
C ALA A 61 -9.00 -1.33 -0.30
N LYS A 62 -9.89 -2.31 -0.06
CA LYS A 62 -9.71 -3.70 -0.49
C LYS A 62 -9.63 -3.83 -2.01
N LEU A 63 -10.52 -3.18 -2.76
CA LEU A 63 -10.47 -3.20 -4.22
C LEU A 63 -9.16 -2.59 -4.76
N ALA A 64 -8.70 -1.50 -4.15
CA ALA A 64 -7.42 -0.90 -4.47
C ALA A 64 -6.25 -1.83 -4.11
N GLY A 65 -6.26 -2.42 -2.91
CA GLY A 65 -5.26 -3.36 -2.43
C GLY A 65 -5.13 -4.59 -3.31
N GLN A 66 -6.25 -5.18 -3.73
CA GLN A 66 -6.26 -6.27 -4.72
C GLN A 66 -5.49 -5.88 -5.97
N LYS A 67 -5.85 -4.75 -6.60
CA LYS A 67 -5.19 -4.26 -7.81
C LYS A 67 -3.70 -3.97 -7.60
N LEU A 68 -3.34 -3.40 -6.45
CA LEU A 68 -1.96 -3.09 -6.09
C LEU A 68 -1.13 -4.37 -5.93
N VAL A 69 -1.67 -5.36 -5.23
CA VAL A 69 -1.04 -6.68 -5.06
C VAL A 69 -0.92 -7.43 -6.39
N GLU A 70 -1.92 -7.32 -7.28
CA GLU A 70 -1.87 -7.90 -8.63
C GLU A 70 -0.82 -7.22 -9.52
N ARG A 71 -0.68 -5.89 -9.41
CA ARG A 71 0.25 -5.07 -10.20
C ARG A 71 1.65 -4.96 -9.61
N ALA A 72 1.87 -5.49 -8.41
CA ALA A 72 3.17 -5.48 -7.76
C ALA A 72 4.21 -6.19 -8.64
N LYS A 73 5.35 -5.53 -8.82
CA LYS A 73 6.45 -6.01 -9.67
C LYS A 73 7.15 -7.20 -9.01
N PRO A 74 7.80 -8.07 -9.81
CA PRO A 74 8.71 -9.09 -9.28
C PRO A 74 9.74 -8.46 -8.34
N GLY A 75 9.90 -9.05 -7.16
CA GLY A 75 10.79 -8.58 -6.10
C GLY A 75 10.13 -7.71 -5.03
N GLU A 76 8.93 -7.15 -5.27
CA GLU A 76 8.19 -6.34 -4.29
C GLU A 76 7.47 -7.21 -3.25
N TYR A 77 7.26 -6.64 -2.06
CA TYR A 77 6.55 -7.30 -0.96
C TYR A 77 5.08 -6.92 -0.96
N VAL A 78 4.23 -7.94 -0.86
CA VAL A 78 2.77 -7.80 -0.77
C VAL A 78 2.22 -8.65 0.36
N GLN A 79 1.25 -8.14 1.11
CA GLN A 79 0.56 -8.89 2.14
C GLN A 79 -0.74 -9.46 1.55
N GLY A 80 -0.86 -10.79 1.55
CA GLY A 80 -2.08 -11.47 1.10
C GLY A 80 -3.24 -11.33 2.09
N ILE A 81 -4.42 -11.81 1.68
CA ILE A 81 -5.65 -11.84 2.51
C ILE A 81 -5.47 -12.51 3.88
N ASN A 82 -4.55 -13.46 3.95
CA ASN A 82 -4.23 -14.23 5.14
C ASN A 82 -3.24 -13.51 6.07
N GLY A 83 -2.91 -12.24 5.78
CA GLY A 83 -1.93 -11.46 6.53
C GLY A 83 -0.48 -11.87 6.30
N LYS A 84 -0.21 -12.85 5.43
CA LYS A 84 1.15 -13.31 5.13
C LYS A 84 1.80 -12.42 4.09
N TRP A 85 3.05 -12.07 4.35
CA TRP A 85 3.90 -11.40 3.38
C TRP A 85 4.39 -12.39 2.33
N VAL A 86 4.26 -11.99 1.07
CA VAL A 86 4.73 -12.72 -0.10
C VAL A 86 5.60 -11.76 -0.90
N ARG A 87 6.77 -12.22 -1.32
CA ARG A 87 7.57 -11.50 -2.30
C ARG A 87 7.10 -11.94 -3.68
N LYS A 88 6.65 -11.01 -4.51
CA LYS A 88 6.28 -11.32 -5.89
C LYS A 88 7.48 -11.89 -6.63
N PHE A 89 7.26 -12.96 -7.38
CA PHE A 89 8.26 -13.63 -8.22
C PHE A 89 8.02 -13.29 -9.69
#